data_AF-A0A0F6W0A9-F1
#
_entry.id   AF-A0A0F6W0A9-F1
#
_cell.length_a   1.000
_cell.length_b   1.000
_cell.length_c   1.000
_cell.angle_alpha   90.00
_cell.angle_beta   90.00
_cell.angle_gamma   90.00
#
_symmetry.space_group_name_H-M   'P 1'
#
loop_
_entity.id
_entity.type
_entity.pdbx_description
1 polymer ?
#
loop_
_entity_poly.entity_id
_entity_poly.type
_entity_poly.pdbx_seq_one_letter_code
_entity_poly.pdbx_strand_id
1 'polypeptide(L)'
;MERLLEIQGEIDHAARQLLSGRRAEARLEDLLDDIDRTLVDLARTARHVDSPALREAIDATCRAHARWSCARLGSEEERSAAAVYLESVDALAKAAERRRA
;
A
#
# COMPACT_ATOMS: atom_id res chain seq x y z
N MET A 1 -14.41 -8.63 -4.14
CA MET A 1 -14.30 -7.24 -4.64
C MET A 1 -14.49 -6.26 -3.49
N GLU A 2 -15.51 -6.42 -2.63
CA GLU A 2 -15.69 -5.64 -1.39
C GLU A 2 -14.45 -5.66 -0.48
N ARG A 3 -13.91 -6.85 -0.18
CA ARG A 3 -12.71 -6.98 0.67
C ARG A 3 -11.46 -6.26 0.14
N LEU A 4 -11.33 -6.11 -1.18
CA LEU A 4 -10.17 -5.43 -1.80
C LEU A 4 -10.30 -3.90 -1.67
N LEU A 5 -11.54 -3.40 -1.66
CA LEU A 5 -11.84 -1.99 -1.45
C LEU A 5 -11.75 -1.58 0.03
N GLU A 6 -12.12 -2.46 0.96
CA GLU A 6 -11.87 -2.26 2.40
C GLU A 6 -10.37 -2.15 2.69
N ILE A 7 -9.60 -3.11 2.18
CA ILE A 7 -8.13 -3.14 2.23
C ILE A 7 -7.51 -1.84 1.69
N GLN A 8 -8.03 -1.33 0.57
CA GLN A 8 -7.55 -0.09 -0.03
C GLN A 8 -7.86 1.14 0.86
N GLY A 9 -9.04 1.17 1.49
CA GLY A 9 -9.43 2.24 2.41
C GLY A 9 -8.57 2.27 3.68
N GLU A 10 -8.21 1.10 4.20
CA GLU A 10 -7.30 0.98 5.35
C GLU A 10 -5.89 1.49 5.01
N ILE A 11 -5.38 1.17 3.82
CA ILE A 11 -4.09 1.65 3.34
C ILE A 11 -4.08 3.17 3.15
N ASP A 12 -5.11 3.77 2.54
CA ASP A 12 -5.20 5.24 2.37
C ASP A 12 -5.30 5.97 3.72
N HIS A 13 -6.05 5.40 4.66
CA HIS A 13 -6.19 5.96 6.00
C HIS A 13 -4.85 5.95 6.77
N ALA A 14 -4.14 4.82 6.73
CA ALA A 14 -2.83 4.68 7.36
C ALA A 14 -1.80 5.63 6.76
N ALA A 15 -1.74 5.70 5.43
CA ALA A 15 -0.92 6.63 4.67
C ALA A 15 -1.11 8.10 5.12
N ARG A 16 -2.36 8.53 5.33
CA ARG A 16 -2.67 9.88 5.81
C ARG A 16 -2.26 10.11 7.26
N GLN A 17 -2.45 9.13 8.15
CA GLN A 17 -2.02 9.24 9.55
C GLN A 17 -0.48 9.36 9.66
N LEU A 18 0.24 8.60 8.85
CA LEU A 18 1.70 8.68 8.71
C LEU A 18 2.21 10.07 8.35
N LEU A 19 1.55 10.72 7.39
CA LEU A 19 1.88 12.08 6.96
C LEU A 19 1.58 13.15 8.02
N SER A 20 0.69 12.86 8.99
CA SER A 20 0.35 13.78 10.07
C SER A 20 1.39 13.82 11.22
N GLY A 21 2.40 12.96 11.16
CA GLY A 21 3.57 13.05 12.02
C GLY A 21 3.39 12.35 13.37
N ARG A 22 3.59 11.03 13.36
CA ARG A 22 4.48 10.31 14.29
C ARG A 22 4.48 8.82 13.95
N ARG A 23 5.59 8.36 13.35
CA ARG A 23 5.90 6.92 13.27
C ARG A 23 6.32 6.28 14.61
N ALA A 24 6.19 7.03 15.69
CA ALA A 24 6.73 6.71 17.01
C ALA A 24 5.69 6.18 18.00
N GLU A 25 4.47 5.87 17.56
CA GLU A 25 3.41 5.34 18.41
C GLU A 25 3.21 3.85 18.11
N ALA A 26 3.10 3.02 19.15
CA ALA A 26 2.89 1.56 19.04
C ALA A 26 1.70 1.18 18.14
N ARG A 27 0.68 2.04 18.09
CA ARG A 27 -0.48 1.87 17.19
C ARG A 27 -0.13 1.87 15.70
N LEU A 28 1.01 2.46 15.34
CA LEU A 28 1.43 2.52 13.96
C LEU A 28 2.25 1.31 13.53
N GLU A 29 2.97 0.67 14.44
CA GLU A 29 3.62 -0.62 14.16
C GLU A 29 2.55 -1.69 13.90
N ASP A 30 1.49 -1.74 14.72
CA ASP A 30 0.35 -2.63 14.49
C ASP A 30 -0.31 -2.39 13.12
N LEU A 31 -0.47 -1.12 12.73
CA LEU A 31 -1.05 -0.74 11.44
C LEU A 31 -0.14 -1.12 10.26
N LEU A 32 1.18 -0.99 10.43
CA LEU A 32 2.16 -1.43 9.43
C LEU A 32 2.12 -2.95 9.25
N ASP A 33 2.03 -3.71 10.33
CA ASP A 33 1.90 -5.16 10.31
C ASP A 33 0.61 -5.61 9.62
N ASP A 34 -0.50 -4.91 9.86
CA ASP A 34 -1.78 -5.19 9.20
C ASP A 34 -1.72 -4.87 7.70
N ILE A 35 -1.06 -3.77 7.29
CA ILE A 35 -0.80 -3.46 5.88
C ILE A 35 0.09 -4.51 5.24
N ASP A 36 1.14 -4.97 5.92
CA ASP A 36 2.04 -6.02 5.42
C ASP A 36 1.29 -7.31 5.15
N ARG A 37 0.47 -7.78 6.10
CA ARG A 37 -0.37 -8.97 5.93
C ARG A 37 -1.33 -8.81 4.75
N THR A 38 -1.95 -7.65 4.67
CA THR A 38 -2.90 -7.30 3.61
C THR A 38 -2.26 -7.30 2.23
N LEU A 39 -1.07 -6.72 2.08
CA LEU A 39 -0.32 -6.72 0.84
C LEU A 39 0.16 -8.12 0.45
N VAL A 40 0.56 -8.95 1.43
CA VAL A 40 0.91 -10.36 1.19
C VAL A 40 -0.29 -11.14 0.64
N ASP A 41 -1.47 -10.97 1.23
CA ASP A 41 -2.69 -11.63 0.77
C ASP A 41 -3.15 -11.09 -0.59
N LEU A 42 -2.99 -9.78 -0.84
CA LEU A 42 -3.24 -9.16 -2.13
C LEU A 42 -2.31 -9.73 -3.22
N ALA A 43 -1.02 -9.84 -2.96
CA ALA A 43 -0.03 -10.41 -3.88
C ALA A 43 -0.32 -11.89 -4.18
N ARG A 44 -0.70 -12.68 -3.17
CA ARG A 44 -1.16 -14.06 -3.35
C ARG A 44 -2.40 -14.14 -4.22
N THR A 45 -3.33 -13.20 -4.07
CA THR A 45 -4.55 -13.15 -4.87
C THR A 45 -4.29 -12.66 -6.29
N ALA A 46 -3.32 -11.76 -6.48
CA ALA A 46 -2.93 -11.17 -7.78
C ALA A 46 -2.58 -12.23 -8.83
N ARG A 47 -1.99 -13.37 -8.44
CA ARG A 47 -1.70 -14.48 -9.36
C ARG A 47 -2.96 -15.05 -10.05
N HIS A 48 -4.14 -14.80 -9.50
CA HIS A 48 -5.44 -15.22 -10.02
C HIS A 48 -6.22 -14.07 -10.69
N VAL A 49 -5.62 -12.89 -10.82
CA VAL A 49 -6.25 -11.71 -11.45
C VAL A 49 -6.00 -11.74 -12.96
N ASP A 50 -7.07 -11.80 -13.74
CA ASP A 50 -6.96 -11.85 -15.22
C ASP A 50 -6.46 -10.54 -15.86
N SER A 51 -6.63 -9.41 -15.17
CA SER A 51 -6.20 -8.09 -15.64
C SER A 51 -4.69 -7.90 -15.44
N PRO A 52 -3.88 -7.81 -16.52
CA PRO A 52 -2.44 -7.57 -16.40
C PRO A 52 -2.13 -6.25 -15.72
N ALA A 53 -2.88 -5.19 -16.03
CA ALA A 53 -2.69 -3.86 -15.45
C ALA A 53 -2.93 -3.86 -13.92
N LEU A 54 -3.93 -4.61 -13.46
CA LEU A 54 -4.21 -4.71 -12.03
C LEU A 54 -3.13 -5.52 -11.30
N ARG A 55 -2.62 -6.60 -11.91
CA ARG A 55 -1.48 -7.35 -11.35
C ARG A 55 -0.24 -6.47 -11.23
N GLU A 56 0.08 -5.72 -12.28
CA GLU A 56 1.24 -4.82 -12.28
C GLU A 56 1.13 -3.74 -11.19
N ALA A 57 -0.07 -3.17 -11.01
CA ALA A 57 -0.32 -2.20 -9.95
C ALA A 57 -0.17 -2.80 -8.54
N ILE A 58 -0.63 -4.03 -8.32
CA ILE A 58 -0.43 -4.75 -7.06
C ILE A 58 1.07 -4.97 -6.80
N ASP A 59 1.80 -5.48 -7.80
CA ASP A 59 3.23 -5.75 -7.68
C ASP A 59 4.04 -4.47 -7.42
N ALA A 60 3.70 -3.37 -8.10
CA ALA A 60 4.32 -2.07 -7.89
C ALA A 60 4.08 -1.56 -6.46
N THR A 61 2.85 -1.68 -5.97
CA THR A 61 2.48 -1.29 -4.60
C THR A 61 3.24 -2.10 -3.55
N CYS A 62 3.35 -3.41 -3.73
CA CYS A 62 4.09 -4.28 -2.81
C CYS A 62 5.58 -3.91 -2.76
N ARG A 63 6.21 -3.64 -3.92
CA ARG A 63 7.62 -3.22 -3.97
C ARG A 63 7.84 -1.86 -3.33
N ALA A 64 6.94 -0.90 -3.58
CA ALA A 64 7.04 0.44 -3.01
C ALA A 64 6.86 0.40 -1.48
N HIS A 65 5.92 -0.40 -0.99
CA HIS A 65 5.74 -0.64 0.45
C HIS A 65 6.99 -1.21 1.09
N ALA A 66 7.54 -2.30 0.54
CA ALA A 66 8.75 -2.94 1.08
C ALA A 66 9.95 -1.98 1.12
N ARG A 67 10.09 -1.11 0.11
CA ARG A 67 11.14 -0.09 0.07
C ARG A 67 10.95 0.94 1.18
N TRP A 68 9.72 1.39 1.40
CA TRP A 68 9.41 2.39 2.41
C TRP A 68 9.46 1.82 3.84
N SER A 69 8.98 0.60 4.06
CA SER A 69 9.03 -0.06 5.38
C SER A 69 10.46 -0.26 5.86
N CYS A 70 11.38 -0.59 4.94
CA CYS A 70 12.82 -0.74 5.21
C CYS A 70 13.59 0.59 5.32
N ALA A 71 13.01 1.72 4.94
CA ALA A 71 13.71 3.00 4.93
C ALA A 71 13.98 3.50 6.36
N ARG A 72 15.15 4.12 6.56
CA ARG A 72 15.52 4.66 7.88
C ARG A 72 14.59 5.81 8.29
N LEU A 73 14.04 5.74 9.49
CA LEU A 73 13.10 6.73 10.00
C LEU A 73 13.69 8.16 10.04
N GLY A 74 12.88 9.13 9.65
CA GLY A 74 13.22 10.55 9.57
C GLY A 74 14.18 10.90 8.43
N SER A 75 14.57 9.94 7.60
CA SER A 75 15.52 10.19 6.51
C SER A 75 14.84 10.81 5.28
N GLU A 76 15.65 11.38 4.39
CA GLU A 76 15.18 11.80 3.07
C GLU A 76 14.77 10.60 2.19
N GLU A 77 15.46 9.47 2.37
CA GLU A 77 15.12 8.21 1.72
C GLU A 77 13.72 7.73 2.12
N GLU A 78 13.38 7.80 3.41
CA GLU A 78 12.02 7.45 3.88
C GLU A 78 10.97 8.35 3.23
N ARG A 79 11.20 9.66 3.19
CA ARG A 79 10.25 10.61 2.57
C ARG A 79 10.06 10.34 1.08
N SER A 80 11.15 10.06 0.37
CA SER A 80 11.09 9.69 -1.05
C SER A 80 10.38 8.35 -1.26
N ALA A 81 10.70 7.33 -0.47
CA ALA A 81 10.07 6.02 -0.56
C ALA A 81 8.57 6.08 -0.20
N ALA A 82 8.19 6.90 0.79
CA ALA A 82 6.80 7.14 1.15
C ALA A 82 6.02 7.76 0.00
N ALA A 83 6.57 8.78 -0.67
CA ALA A 83 5.92 9.41 -1.82
C ALA A 83 5.64 8.39 -2.95
N VAL A 84 6.63 7.56 -3.28
CA VAL A 84 6.49 6.50 -4.31
C VAL A 84 5.46 5.44 -3.88
N TYR A 85 5.41 5.10 -2.60
CA TYR A 85 4.40 4.18 -2.08
C TYR A 85 2.98 4.74 -2.23
N LEU A 86 2.76 6.02 -1.88
CA LEU A 86 1.47 6.67 -2.04
C LEU A 86 0.99 6.73 -3.50
N GLU A 87 1.91 7.07 -4.42
CA GLU A 87 1.60 7.06 -5.86
C GLU A 87 1.21 5.66 -6.35
N SER A 88 1.86 4.62 -5.82
CA SER A 88 1.55 3.22 -6.19
C SER A 88 0.18 2.80 -5.68
N VAL A 89 -0.20 3.21 -4.47
CA VAL A 89 -1.54 2.97 -3.89
C VAL A 89 -2.64 3.64 -4.73
N ASP A 90 -2.44 4.90 -5.16
CA ASP A 90 -3.38 5.60 -6.04
C ASP A 90 -3.50 4.94 -7.42
N ALA A 91 -2.38 4.46 -7.99
CA ALA A 91 -2.40 3.71 -9.24
C ALA A 91 -3.17 2.38 -9.11
N LEU A 92 -3.02 1.68 -7.98
CA LEU A 92 -3.77 0.47 -7.66
C LEU A 92 -5.27 0.74 -7.55
N ALA A 93 -5.66 1.83 -6.85
CA ALA A 93 -7.04 2.28 -6.75
C ALA A 93 -7.67 2.49 -8.13
N LYS A 94 -7.01 3.27 -8.99
CA LYS A 94 -7.46 3.54 -10.37
C LYS A 94 -7.56 2.27 -11.21
N ALA A 95 -6.63 1.33 -11.06
CA ALA A 95 -6.66 0.06 -11.77
C ALA A 95 -7.83 -0.83 -11.30
N ALA A 96 -8.17 -0.81 -10.00
CA ALA A 96 -9.30 -1.52 -9.44
C ALA A 96 -10.64 -0.93 -9.89
N GLU A 97 -10.77 0.40 -9.91
CA GLU A 97 -11.98 1.10 -10.38
C GLU A 97 -12.29 0.83 -11.85
N ARG A 98 -11.27 0.83 -12.73
CA ARG A 98 -11.44 0.52 -14.16
C ARG A 98 -11.96 -0.88 -14.44
N ARG A 99 -11.82 -1.83 -13.50
CA ARG A 99 -12.38 -3.19 -13.62
C ARG A 99 -13.85 -3.24 -13.19
N ARG A 100 -14.33 -2.24 -12.45
CA ARG A 100 -15.72 -2.15 -11.95
C ARG A 100 -16.66 -1.51 -12.97
N ALA A 101 -16.14 -0.64 -13.84
CA ALA A 101 -16.87 0.01 -14.94
C ALA A 101 -16.98 -0.91 -16.16
#